data_AF-A0A9E0KBZ3-F1
#
_entry.id   AF-A0A9E0KBZ3-F1
#
_cell.length_a   1.000
_cell.length_b   1.000
_cell.length_c   1.000
_cell.angle_alpha   90.00
_cell.angle_beta   90.00
_cell.angle_gamma   90.00
#
_symmetry.space_group_name_H-M   'P 1'
#
loop_
_entity.id
_entity.type
_entity.pdbx_description
1 polymer ?
#
loop_
_entity_poly.entity_id
_entity_poly.type
_entity_poly.pdbx_seq_one_letter_code
_entity_poly.pdbx_strand_id
1 'polypeptide(L)'
;MPILPAFEHPDFPVVLKTLRKQLGLSRTALAGKVGLSTAAIQRYEAQDASHIKPSREAYERLCAVLAELVPATPPASPAQAEAGNARTQGGSMPEPLSIPLAEAGIEQLIARAKALGARKVIIEF
;
A
#
# COMPACT_ATOMS: atom_id res chain seq x y z
N MET A 1 6.72 16.55 -10.98
CA MET A 1 5.75 15.46 -10.69
C MET A 1 6.21 14.25 -11.49
N PRO A 2 6.55 13.11 -10.86
CA PRO A 2 6.88 11.93 -11.64
C PRO A 2 5.56 11.39 -12.22
N ILE A 3 5.32 11.70 -13.48
CA ILE A 3 4.12 11.28 -14.20
C ILE A 3 4.30 9.82 -14.64
N LEU A 4 3.34 8.96 -14.29
CA LEU A 4 3.26 7.64 -14.90
C LEU A 4 2.97 7.86 -16.39
N PRO A 5 3.81 7.37 -17.33
CA PRO A 5 3.55 7.54 -18.76
C PRO A 5 2.24 6.85 -19.14
N ALA A 6 1.72 7.14 -20.33
CA ALA A 6 0.55 6.44 -20.84
C ALA A 6 0.79 4.93 -20.85
N PHE A 7 -0.26 4.14 -20.61
CA PHE A 7 -0.18 2.66 -20.62
C PHE A 7 0.20 2.07 -21.98
N GLU A 8 0.20 2.88 -23.04
CA GLU A 8 0.65 2.52 -24.37
C GLU A 8 2.16 2.69 -24.58
N HIS A 9 2.83 3.40 -23.68
CA HIS A 9 4.26 3.70 -23.77
C HIS A 9 5.10 2.44 -23.48
N PRO A 10 6.15 2.15 -24.27
CA PRO A 10 7.00 0.97 -24.05
C PRO A 10 7.72 0.99 -22.69
N ASP A 11 8.06 2.17 -22.17
CA ASP A 11 8.67 2.31 -20.83
C ASP A 11 7.67 2.25 -19.66
N PHE A 12 6.37 2.15 -19.92
CA PHE A 12 5.35 2.04 -18.85
C PHE A 12 5.70 1.01 -17.77
N PRO A 13 5.99 -0.27 -18.09
CA PRO A 13 6.35 -1.28 -17.08
C PRO A 13 7.59 -0.90 -16.26
N VAL A 14 8.58 -0.28 -16.91
CA VAL A 14 9.84 0.15 -16.26
C VAL A 14 9.58 1.30 -15.29
N VAL A 15 8.82 2.30 -15.73
CA VAL A 15 8.52 3.49 -14.95
C VAL A 15 7.60 3.15 -13.78
N LEU A 16 6.57 2.33 -14.00
CA LEU A 16 5.67 1.85 -12.92
C LEU A 16 6.46 1.14 -11.82
N LYS A 17 7.34 0.21 -12.20
CA LYS A 17 8.20 -0.52 -11.27
C LYS A 17 9.15 0.40 -10.51
N THR A 18 9.71 1.40 -11.19
CA THR A 18 10.65 2.36 -10.60
C THR A 18 9.94 3.26 -9.60
N LEU A 19 8.79 3.83 -9.98
CA LEU A 19 7.92 4.63 -9.11
C LEU A 19 7.51 3.84 -7.86
N ARG A 20 7.02 2.62 -8.03
CA ARG A 20 6.65 1.76 -6.90
C ARG A 20 7.82 1.55 -5.95
N LYS A 21 9.01 1.29 -6.47
CA LYS A 21 10.24 1.13 -5.67
C LYS A 21 10.65 2.42 -4.97
N GLN A 22 10.56 3.57 -5.65
CA GLN A 22 10.85 4.89 -5.05
C GLN A 22 9.92 5.20 -3.88
N LEU A 23 8.65 4.80 -3.98
CA LEU A 23 7.66 4.93 -2.92
C LEU A 23 7.79 3.87 -1.81
N GLY A 24 8.75 2.94 -1.91
CA GLY A 24 8.94 1.87 -0.92
C GLY A 24 7.82 0.83 -0.90
N LEU A 25 6.98 0.75 -1.94
CA LEU A 25 5.80 -0.12 -1.96
C LEU A 25 6.15 -1.51 -2.52
N SER A 26 5.59 -2.55 -1.89
CA SER A 26 5.57 -3.89 -2.49
C SER A 26 4.49 -3.98 -3.57
N ARG A 27 4.58 -4.98 -4.47
CA ARG A 27 3.56 -5.20 -5.51
C ARG A 27 2.19 -5.45 -4.89
N THR A 28 2.14 -6.24 -3.82
CA THR A 28 0.93 -6.53 -3.05
C THR A 28 0.36 -5.28 -2.39
N ALA A 29 1.22 -4.41 -1.83
CA ALA A 29 0.78 -3.16 -1.24
C ALA A 29 0.18 -2.21 -2.28
N LEU A 30 0.82 -2.08 -3.46
CA LEU A 30 0.27 -1.29 -4.56
C LEU A 30 -1.06 -1.88 -5.06
N ALA A 31 -1.12 -3.19 -5.25
CA ALA A 31 -2.32 -3.90 -5.67
C ALA A 31 -3.49 -3.66 -4.70
N GLY A 32 -3.24 -3.78 -3.39
CA GLY A 32 -4.22 -3.51 -2.34
C GLY A 32 -4.73 -2.08 -2.34
N LYS A 33 -3.85 -1.09 -2.55
CA LYS A 33 -4.25 0.33 -2.61
C LYS A 33 -5.07 0.68 -3.85
N VAL A 34 -4.76 0.09 -5.00
CA VAL A 34 -5.45 0.34 -6.28
C VAL A 34 -6.74 -0.50 -6.40
N GLY A 35 -6.90 -1.52 -5.55
CA GLY A 35 -8.01 -2.48 -5.63
C GLY A 35 -7.85 -3.45 -6.81
N LEU A 36 -6.61 -3.78 -7.17
CA LEU A 36 -6.29 -4.74 -8.23
C LEU A 36 -5.65 -6.00 -7.64
N SER A 37 -5.60 -7.07 -8.43
CA SER A 37 -4.89 -8.29 -8.04
C SER A 37 -3.38 -8.10 -8.12
N THR A 38 -2.62 -8.70 -7.20
CA THR A 38 -1.14 -8.68 -7.22
C THR A 38 -0.57 -9.22 -8.54
N ALA A 39 -1.21 -10.24 -9.11
CA ALA A 39 -0.86 -10.79 -10.42
C ALA A 39 -1.05 -9.77 -11.56
N ALA A 40 -2.06 -8.90 -11.48
CA ALA A 40 -2.27 -7.84 -12.47
C ALA A 40 -1.12 -6.83 -12.43
N ILE A 41 -0.74 -6.36 -11.22
CA ILE A 41 0.42 -5.47 -11.04
C ILE A 41 1.71 -6.14 -11.55
N GLN A 42 1.90 -7.43 -11.28
CA GLN A 42 3.05 -8.17 -11.78
C GLN A 42 3.10 -8.21 -13.32
N ARG A 43 1.95 -8.41 -13.98
CA ARG A 43 1.86 -8.41 -15.45
C ARG A 43 2.02 -7.01 -16.04
N TYR A 44 1.64 -5.95 -15.32
CA TYR A 44 1.87 -4.56 -15.75
C TYR A 44 3.34 -4.14 -15.63
N GLU A 45 4.10 -4.74 -14.71
CA GLU A 45 5.54 -4.50 -14.56
C GLU A 45 6.41 -5.46 -15.39
N ALA A 46 5.81 -6.51 -15.96
CA ALA A 46 6.50 -7.49 -16.77
C ALA A 46 7.07 -6.81 -18.03
N GLN A 47 8.27 -7.20 -18.43
CA GLN A 47 8.93 -6.72 -19.66
C GLN A 47 9.09 -7.84 -20.70
N ASP A 48 8.66 -9.05 -20.32
CA ASP A 48 8.64 -10.23 -21.16
C ASP A 48 7.27 -10.41 -21.84
N ALA A 49 7.09 -11.54 -22.52
CA ALA A 49 5.87 -11.87 -23.25
C ALA A 49 4.60 -11.93 -22.36
N SER A 50 4.74 -11.96 -21.05
CA SER A 50 3.63 -11.96 -20.09
C SER A 50 3.07 -10.57 -19.78
N HIS A 51 3.61 -9.51 -20.39
CA HIS A 51 3.14 -8.14 -20.22
C HIS A 51 1.71 -7.96 -20.76
N ILE A 52 0.83 -7.39 -19.93
CA ILE A 52 -0.55 -7.06 -20.31
C ILE A 52 -0.77 -5.57 -20.12
N LYS A 53 -1.46 -4.93 -21.07
CA LYS A 53 -1.87 -3.52 -20.92
C LYS A 53 -2.98 -3.39 -19.87
N PRO A 54 -2.87 -2.47 -18.89
CA PRO A 54 -3.97 -2.16 -18.00
C PRO A 54 -5.17 -1.60 -18.78
N SER A 55 -6.39 -1.85 -18.27
CA SER A 55 -7.57 -1.13 -18.74
C SER A 55 -7.47 0.35 -18.37
N ARG A 56 -8.22 1.21 -19.08
CA ARG A 56 -8.26 2.65 -18.80
C ARG A 56 -8.59 2.94 -17.33
N GLU A 57 -9.56 2.24 -16.78
CA GLU A 57 -9.97 2.38 -15.38
C GLU A 57 -8.85 1.96 -14.40
N ALA A 58 -8.17 0.83 -14.67
CA ALA A 58 -7.05 0.39 -13.85
C ALA A 58 -5.87 1.38 -13.90
N TYR A 59 -5.62 1.98 -15.07
CA TYR A 59 -4.62 3.03 -15.25
C TYR A 59 -4.96 4.29 -14.45
N GLU A 60 -6.21 4.76 -14.51
CA GLU A 60 -6.65 5.94 -13.75
C GLU A 60 -6.51 5.72 -12.24
N ARG A 61 -6.87 4.54 -11.73
CA ARG A 61 -6.69 4.20 -10.32
C ARG A 61 -5.20 4.12 -9.92
N LEU A 62 -4.34 3.57 -10.79
CA LEU A 62 -2.89 3.57 -10.56
C LEU A 62 -2.36 5.02 -10.44
N CYS A 63 -2.75 5.89 -11.36
CA CYS A 63 -2.36 7.30 -11.34
C CYS A 63 -2.84 8.02 -10.07
N ALA A 64 -4.09 7.81 -9.67
CA ALA A 64 -4.66 8.42 -8.46
C ALA A 64 -3.89 7.98 -7.20
N VAL A 65 -3.69 6.68 -7.02
CA VAL A 65 -2.97 6.12 -5.86
C VAL A 65 -1.51 6.57 -5.83
N LEU A 66 -0.84 6.60 -6.98
CA LEU A 66 0.55 7.08 -7.06
C LEU A 66 0.63 8.57 -6.76
N ALA A 67 -0.33 9.38 -7.22
CA ALA A 67 -0.38 10.82 -6.93
C ALA A 67 -0.61 11.11 -5.44
N GLU A 68 -1.41 10.30 -4.75
CA GLU A 68 -1.60 10.43 -3.29
C GLU A 68 -0.36 9.99 -2.48
N LEU A 69 0.40 9.01 -2.99
CA LEU A 69 1.54 8.44 -2.27
C LEU A 69 2.84 9.20 -2.51
N VAL A 70 2.98 9.91 -3.64
CA VAL A 70 4.03 10.91 -3.80
C VAL A 70 3.72 12.00 -2.76
N PRO A 71 4.61 12.29 -1.80
CA PRO A 71 4.36 13.31 -0.79
C PRO A 71 4.16 14.63 -1.52
N ALA A 72 2.89 15.02 -1.68
CA ALA A 72 2.51 16.36 -2.02
C ALA A 72 3.03 17.20 -0.87
N THR A 73 4.11 17.96 -1.08
CA THR A 73 4.36 19.17 -0.29
C THR A 73 3.08 20.00 -0.42
N PRO A 74 2.25 20.11 0.63
CA PRO A 74 1.03 20.88 0.53
C PRO A 74 1.37 22.36 0.69
N PRO A 75 0.67 23.26 0.01
CA PRO A 75 0.23 24.46 0.67
C PRO A 75 -1.28 24.36 0.86
N ALA A 76 -1.66 24.16 2.12
CA ALA A 76 -2.91 24.60 2.74
C ALA A 76 -4.22 24.53 1.93
N SER A 77 -5.11 23.63 2.36
CA SER A 77 -6.47 24.04 2.72
C SER A 77 -7.11 23.04 3.69
N PRO A 78 -7.32 23.42 4.96
CA PRO A 78 -8.24 22.77 5.86
C PRO A 78 -9.61 23.45 5.71
N ALA A 79 -10.54 22.83 4.98
CA ALA A 79 -11.92 23.31 4.96
C ALA A 79 -12.91 22.21 4.57
N GLN A 80 -13.10 21.23 5.47
CA GLN A 80 -14.41 20.63 5.72
C GLN A 80 -14.57 20.38 7.22
N ALA A 81 -14.88 21.45 7.96
CA ALA A 81 -15.73 21.42 9.16
C ALA A 81 -17.19 21.44 8.65
N GLU A 82 -18.23 20.86 9.27
CA GLU A 82 -18.44 20.33 10.62
C GLU A 82 -19.82 19.63 10.66
N ALA A 83 -20.09 18.91 11.76
CA ALA A 83 -21.39 18.43 12.29
C ALA A 83 -22.01 17.17 11.66
N GLY A 84 -22.26 16.06 12.39
CA GLY A 84 -22.03 15.76 13.79
C GLY A 84 -22.72 14.45 14.18
N ASN A 85 -22.21 13.75 15.19
CA ASN A 85 -23.06 13.27 16.28
C ASN A 85 -22.21 12.98 17.52
N ALA A 86 -22.81 13.26 18.67
CA ALA A 86 -22.17 13.59 19.93
C ALA A 86 -21.76 12.38 20.79
N ARG A 87 -20.77 12.65 21.67
CA ARG A 87 -20.55 12.13 23.03
C ARG A 87 -20.38 10.60 23.18
N THR A 88 -19.35 10.13 23.88
CA THR A 88 -19.28 10.26 25.35
C THR A 88 -17.84 10.09 25.85
N GLN A 89 -17.45 10.96 26.77
CA GLN A 89 -16.21 10.92 27.56
C GLN A 89 -16.21 9.77 28.57
N GLY A 90 -15.01 9.27 28.86
CA GLY A 90 -14.69 8.45 30.03
C GLY A 90 -13.72 7.36 29.59
N GLY A 91 -12.53 7.17 30.12
CA GLY A 91 -11.85 7.70 31.29
C GLY A 91 -10.66 6.76 31.51
N SER A 92 -9.54 7.29 32.02
CA SER A 92 -8.53 6.58 32.81
C SER A 92 -7.79 5.36 32.21
N MET A 93 -6.47 5.57 32.06
CA MET A 93 -5.35 4.61 32.15
C MET A 93 -5.08 3.57 31.03
N PRO A 94 -3.79 3.21 30.83
CA PRO A 94 -3.32 2.43 29.70
C PRO A 94 -3.26 0.93 30.04
N GLU A 95 -3.87 0.09 29.21
CA GLU A 95 -3.62 -1.36 29.21
C GLU A 95 -3.64 -1.92 27.78
N PRO A 96 -2.88 -3.00 27.51
CA PRO A 96 -2.46 -3.38 26.18
C PRO A 96 -3.63 -4.04 25.45
N LEU A 97 -4.17 -3.32 24.47
CA LEU A 97 -5.19 -3.87 23.59
C LEU A 97 -4.57 -4.99 22.76
N SER A 98 -4.88 -6.21 23.21
CA SER A 98 -4.72 -7.49 22.50
C SER A 98 -5.00 -7.34 21.02
N ILE A 99 -3.94 -7.27 20.23
CA ILE A 99 -4.02 -7.29 18.77
C ILE A 99 -4.45 -8.72 18.38
N PRO A 100 -5.61 -8.91 17.74
CA PRO A 100 -6.05 -10.23 17.30
C PRO A 100 -5.04 -10.81 16.29
N LEU A 101 -4.63 -12.06 16.52
CA LEU A 101 -3.56 -12.75 15.78
C LEU A 101 -3.83 -12.85 14.26
N ALA A 102 -5.08 -12.70 13.83
CA ALA A 102 -5.51 -12.72 12.43
C ALA A 102 -5.05 -11.49 11.63
N GLU A 103 -4.65 -10.40 12.29
CA GLU A 103 -4.14 -9.17 11.66
C GLU A 103 -2.69 -8.87 12.08
N ALA A 104 -2.01 -9.83 12.70
CA ALA A 104 -0.59 -9.71 12.97
C ALA A 104 0.18 -10.00 11.67
N GLY A 105 0.78 -8.96 11.08
CA GLY A 105 1.74 -9.15 10.00
C GLY A 105 2.89 -10.06 10.45
N ILE A 106 3.55 -10.73 9.50
CA ILE A 106 4.65 -11.67 9.77
C ILE A 106 5.72 -11.04 10.70
N GLU A 107 5.97 -9.74 10.58
CA GLU A 107 6.91 -9.02 11.44
C GLU A 107 6.46 -8.96 12.92
N GLN A 108 5.16 -8.79 13.18
CA GLN A 108 4.58 -8.84 14.53
C GLN A 108 4.67 -10.26 15.12
N LEU A 109 4.47 -11.31 14.30
CA LEU A 109 4.67 -12.70 14.74
C LEU A 109 6.14 -12.98 15.08
N ILE A 110 7.08 -12.50 14.27
CA ILE A 110 8.52 -12.67 14.53
C ILE A 110 8.93 -11.88 15.78
N ALA A 111 8.44 -10.64 15.95
CA ALA A 111 8.71 -9.82 17.13
C ALA A 111 8.18 -10.49 18.41
N ARG A 112 6.97 -11.03 18.37
CA ARG A 112 6.38 -11.78 19.50
C ARG A 112 7.14 -13.08 19.78
N ALA A 113 7.54 -13.83 18.75
CA ALA A 113 8.34 -15.04 18.92
C ALA A 113 9.70 -14.73 19.55
N LYS A 114 10.37 -13.64 19.13
CA LYS A 114 11.61 -13.17 19.75
C LYS A 114 11.41 -12.70 21.19
N ALA A 115 10.32 -11.99 21.48
CA ALA A 115 9.99 -11.56 22.85
C ALA A 115 9.75 -12.75 23.79
N LEU A 116 9.27 -13.89 23.25
CA LEU A 116 9.13 -15.16 23.97
C LEU A 116 10.44 -15.98 24.02
N GLY A 117 11.56 -15.45 23.53
CA GLY A 117 12.87 -16.09 23.57
C GLY A 117 13.17 -17.05 22.42
N ALA A 118 12.35 -17.09 21.36
CA ALA A 118 12.61 -17.92 20.20
C ALA A 118 13.83 -17.39 19.43
N ARG A 119 14.85 -18.25 19.28
CA ARG A 119 16.07 -17.93 18.53
C ARG A 119 15.94 -18.17 17.02
N LYS A 120 14.96 -18.96 16.60
CA LYS A 120 14.70 -19.32 15.20
C LYS A 120 13.20 -19.44 14.97
N VAL A 121 12.70 -18.81 13.91
CA VAL A 121 11.31 -18.91 13.45
C VAL A 121 11.36 -19.46 12.02
N ILE A 122 10.67 -20.57 11.76
CA ILE A 122 10.59 -21.21 10.45
C ILE A 122 9.16 -21.02 9.93
N ILE A 123 9.02 -20.53 8.71
CA ILE A 123 7.74 -20.31 8.03
C ILE A 123 7.73 -21.21 6.79
N GLU A 124 6.89 -22.24 6.79
CA GLU A 124 6.64 -23.10 5.64
C GLU A 124 5.31 -22.70 5.01
N PHE A 125 5.25 -22.68 3.68
CA PHE A 125 4.06 -22.33 2.88
C PHE A 125 3.52 -23.57 2.19
#